data_AF-A0A1E1LAK6-F1
#
_entry.id   AF-A0A1E1LAK6-F1
#
_cell.length_a   1.000
_cell.length_b   1.000
_cell.length_c   1.000
_cell.angle_alpha   90.00
_cell.angle_beta   90.00
_cell.angle_gamma   90.00
#
_symmetry.space_group_name_H-M   'P 1'
#
loop_
_entity.id
_entity.type
_entity.pdbx_description
1 polymer ?
#
loop_
_entity_poly.entity_id
_entity_poly.type
_entity_poly.pdbx_seq_one_letter_code
_entity_poly.pdbx_strand_id
1 'polypeptide(L)'
;MIPSTYDVCLLSVSNPKIGDDQFIKSEERELKKASFTSNEREQLTVEHPIDFNGGHITLHADSSITLSQNAYDKTLKLIEDEPVDLLNSRGGQKLNYAKGLKFVKLDKNSLKLIVFTNSSFANLKDFYSQISYICVLTDKYENANIVHWSFTCYKRVTRSVLASELYAISEGFDMASALKATIEQIMEINVLPLVMATDSKSLYDCVVKLNTTREKRLIIDLMCLRQAYERKEISEVI
;
A
#
# COMPACT_ATOMS: atom_id res chain seq x y z
N MET A 1 5.05 21.89 25.67
CA MET A 1 5.97 20.75 25.60
C MET A 1 5.48 19.89 24.45
N ILE A 2 6.31 19.67 23.42
CA ILE A 2 5.89 19.01 22.17
C ILE A 2 5.91 17.49 22.43
N PRO A 3 4.79 16.76 22.32
CA PRO A 3 4.79 15.32 22.48
C PRO A 3 5.68 14.66 21.42
N SER A 4 6.23 13.49 21.78
CA SER A 4 7.09 12.65 20.93
C SER A 4 6.51 12.46 19.52
N THR A 5 7.36 12.58 18.50
CA THR A 5 7.02 12.46 17.06
C THR A 5 6.52 11.06 16.64
N TYR A 6 6.46 10.11 17.56
CA TYR A 6 5.93 8.77 17.33
C TYR A 6 4.52 8.70 17.93
N ASP A 7 3.52 9.08 17.12
CA ASP A 7 2.11 8.88 17.43
C ASP A 7 1.82 7.37 17.45
N VAL A 8 1.98 6.76 18.62
CA VAL A 8 1.40 5.43 18.90
C VAL A 8 -0.06 5.63 19.30
N CYS A 9 -0.84 6.33 18.47
CA CYS A 9 -2.28 6.35 18.63
C CYS A 9 -2.83 5.05 18.02
N LEU A 10 -3.07 4.06 18.87
CA LEU A 10 -3.87 2.90 18.51
C LEU A 10 -5.30 3.40 18.29
N LEU A 11 -5.74 3.42 17.03
CA LEU A 11 -7.16 3.63 16.70
C LEU A 11 -7.96 2.46 17.28
N SER A 12 -8.63 2.69 18.41
CA SER A 12 -9.54 1.72 18.99
C SER A 12 -10.84 1.71 18.20
N VAL A 13 -11.15 0.57 17.56
CA VAL A 13 -12.48 0.29 16.98
C VAL A 13 -13.11 -0.78 17.85
N SER A 14 -14.43 -0.71 18.05
CA SER A 14 -15.24 -1.44 19.04
C SER A 14 -15.16 -2.98 19.02
N ASN A 15 -14.38 -3.60 18.14
CA ASN A 15 -14.00 -5.01 18.16
C ASN A 15 -12.61 -5.17 17.51
N PRO A 16 -11.64 -5.83 18.17
CA PRO A 16 -10.29 -5.31 18.38
C PRO A 16 -9.42 -5.48 17.14
N LYS A 17 -8.46 -4.56 16.90
CA LYS A 17 -7.33 -4.80 15.96
C LYS A 17 -5.99 -4.22 16.36
N ILE A 18 -5.94 -3.23 17.25
CA ILE A 18 -4.68 -2.78 17.83
C ILE A 18 -4.94 -2.62 19.34
N GLY A 19 -4.55 -3.62 20.13
CA GLY A 19 -4.71 -3.66 21.59
C GLY A 19 -6.04 -4.26 22.07
N ASP A 20 -5.98 -5.35 22.83
CA ASP A 20 -7.12 -5.81 23.63
C ASP A 20 -7.21 -5.01 24.95
N ASP A 21 -8.32 -5.15 25.69
CA ASP A 21 -8.51 -4.43 26.96
C ASP A 21 -7.37 -4.65 27.96
N GLN A 22 -6.71 -5.81 27.89
CA GLN A 22 -5.61 -6.16 28.78
C GLN A 22 -4.32 -5.41 28.39
N PHE A 23 -4.02 -5.33 27.10
CA PHE A 23 -2.93 -4.55 26.52
C PHE A 23 -3.13 -3.08 26.81
N ILE A 24 -4.32 -2.54 26.52
CA ILE A 24 -4.69 -1.14 26.75
C ILE A 24 -4.43 -0.73 28.21
N LYS A 25 -4.89 -1.54 29.17
CA LYS A 25 -4.67 -1.29 30.60
C LYS A 25 -3.20 -1.42 31.02
N SER A 26 -2.45 -2.32 30.39
CA SER A 26 -1.06 -2.57 30.74
C SER A 26 -0.12 -1.51 30.16
N GLU A 27 -0.33 -1.09 28.92
CA GLU A 27 0.37 0.02 28.28
C GLU A 27 0.21 1.30 29.11
N GLU A 28 -1.02 1.63 29.52
CA GLU A 28 -1.28 2.84 30.28
C GLU A 28 -0.62 2.81 31.67
N ARG A 29 -0.53 1.63 32.29
CA ARG A 29 0.19 1.43 33.55
C ARG A 29 1.69 1.69 33.38
N GLU A 30 2.30 1.12 32.35
CA GLU A 30 3.74 1.28 32.11
C GLU A 30 4.10 2.70 31.66
N LEU A 31 3.26 3.37 30.87
CA LEU A 31 3.44 4.79 30.52
C LEU A 31 3.47 5.67 31.76
N LYS A 32 2.51 5.48 32.68
CA LYS A 32 2.44 6.20 33.96
C LYS A 32 3.67 5.93 34.82
N LYS A 33 4.10 4.66 34.91
CA LYS A 33 5.29 4.25 35.68
C LYS A 33 6.58 4.85 35.12
N ALA A 34 6.70 4.93 33.79
CA ALA A 34 7.86 5.51 33.11
C ALA A 34 7.86 7.05 33.09
N SER A 35 6.82 7.70 33.63
CA SER A 35 6.62 9.16 33.50
C SER A 35 6.63 9.65 32.05
N PHE A 36 6.23 8.79 31.09
CA PHE A 36 6.13 9.18 29.70
C PHE A 36 4.84 9.97 29.46
N THR A 37 4.96 11.05 28.71
CA THR A 37 3.82 11.82 28.21
C THR A 37 3.37 11.21 26.88
N SER A 38 2.08 10.88 26.79
CA SER A 38 1.42 10.40 25.58
C SER A 38 0.17 11.23 25.37
N ASN A 39 -0.24 11.40 24.11
CA ASN A 39 -1.56 11.94 23.78
C ASN A 39 -2.64 11.02 24.36
N GLU A 40 -3.82 11.60 24.64
CA GLU A 40 -4.97 10.83 25.07
C GLU A 40 -5.43 9.90 23.94
N ARG A 41 -6.02 8.77 24.30
CA ARG A 41 -6.56 7.85 23.31
C ARG A 41 -7.87 8.41 22.76
N GLU A 42 -7.95 8.50 21.45
CA GLU A 42 -9.16 8.90 20.74
C GLU A 42 -9.86 7.68 20.13
N GLN A 43 -11.20 7.73 20.09
CA GLN A 43 -12.02 6.69 19.46
C GLN A 43 -12.76 7.30 18.27
N LEU A 44 -12.58 6.71 17.09
CA LEU A 44 -13.24 7.19 15.88
C LEU A 44 -14.73 6.88 15.98
N THR A 45 -15.56 7.93 15.96
CA THR A 45 -17.02 7.81 15.90
C THR A 45 -17.59 8.71 14.82
N VAL A 46 -18.89 8.58 14.52
CA VAL A 46 -19.55 9.42 13.51
C VAL A 46 -19.56 10.90 13.93
N GLU A 47 -19.56 11.18 15.23
CA GLU A 47 -19.57 12.53 15.79
C GLU A 47 -18.16 13.06 16.10
N HIS A 48 -17.17 12.16 16.19
CA HIS A 48 -15.80 12.48 16.60
C HIS A 48 -14.79 12.00 15.54
N PRO A 49 -14.43 12.85 14.57
CA PRO A 49 -13.33 12.58 13.64
C PRO A 49 -11.97 12.72 14.34
N ILE A 50 -10.95 12.05 13.79
CA ILE A 50 -9.60 11.99 14.37
C ILE A 50 -8.58 12.57 13.39
N ASP A 51 -7.68 13.41 13.88
CA ASP A 51 -6.49 13.83 13.15
C ASP A 51 -5.31 12.91 13.51
N PHE A 52 -4.74 12.21 12.53
CA PHE A 52 -3.65 11.26 12.73
C PHE A 52 -2.58 11.42 11.66
N ASN A 53 -1.34 11.69 12.06
CA ASN A 53 -0.19 11.88 11.15
C ASN A 53 -0.45 12.86 9.99
N GLY A 54 -1.22 13.93 10.25
CA GLY A 54 -1.59 14.94 9.26
C GLY A 54 -2.74 14.55 8.32
N GLY A 55 -3.35 13.39 8.52
CA GLY A 55 -4.60 12.99 7.89
C GLY A 55 -5.80 13.20 8.79
N HIS A 56 -6.89 13.72 8.24
CA HIS A 56 -8.18 13.86 8.91
C HIS A 56 -9.07 12.66 8.57
N ILE A 57 -9.46 11.90 9.58
CA ILE A 57 -10.22 10.64 9.46
C ILE A 57 -11.65 10.88 9.96
N THR A 58 -12.63 10.64 9.09
CA THR A 58 -14.06 10.76 9.42
C THR A 58 -14.77 9.43 9.20
N LEU A 59 -15.55 8.99 10.18
CA LEU A 59 -16.46 7.85 10.04
C LEU A 59 -17.86 8.35 9.65
N HIS A 60 -18.46 7.72 8.64
CA HIS A 60 -19.79 8.05 8.15
C HIS A 60 -20.84 7.07 8.66
N ALA A 61 -22.11 7.48 8.63
CA ALA A 61 -23.24 6.64 9.07
C ALA A 61 -23.40 5.35 8.24
N ASP A 62 -22.91 5.31 6.99
CA ASP A 62 -22.87 4.12 6.13
C ASP A 62 -21.72 3.16 6.48
N SER A 63 -21.03 3.37 7.60
CA SER A 63 -19.81 2.66 8.01
C SER A 63 -18.59 2.85 7.09
N SER A 64 -18.66 3.79 6.14
CA SER A 64 -17.48 4.17 5.36
C SER A 64 -16.60 5.15 6.12
N ILE A 65 -15.30 5.15 5.81
CA ILE A 65 -14.31 6.05 6.39
C ILE A 65 -13.80 6.97 5.28
N THR A 66 -13.55 8.23 5.57
CA THR A 66 -12.84 9.14 4.67
C THR A 66 -11.55 9.61 5.31
N LEU A 67 -10.45 9.52 4.57
CA LEU A 67 -9.14 10.06 4.94
C LEU A 67 -8.83 11.25 4.02
N SER A 68 -8.85 12.46 4.55
CA SER A 68 -8.38 13.66 3.82
C SER A 68 -7.05 14.15 4.36
N GLN A 69 -6.29 14.88 3.54
CA GLN A 69 -4.96 15.38 3.90
C GLN A 69 -4.88 16.87 3.56
N ASN A 70 -5.69 17.65 4.26
CA ASN A 70 -5.94 19.08 3.98
C ASN A 70 -4.65 19.94 3.93
N ALA A 71 -3.56 19.51 4.60
CA ALA A 71 -2.27 20.21 4.56
C ALA A 71 -1.51 19.99 3.24
N TYR A 72 -1.58 18.79 2.67
CA TYR A 72 -0.92 18.46 1.40
C TYR A 72 -1.68 19.02 0.20
N ASP A 73 -3.01 19.12 0.27
CA ASP A 73 -3.85 19.69 -0.79
C ASP A 73 -3.41 21.11 -1.19
N LYS A 74 -2.89 21.90 -0.24
CA LYS A 74 -2.39 23.27 -0.47
C LYS A 74 -1.02 23.32 -1.16
N THR A 75 -0.27 22.22 -1.11
CA THR A 75 1.09 22.12 -1.64
C THR A 75 1.11 21.52 -3.06
N LEU A 76 0.01 20.89 -3.48
CA LEU A 76 -0.16 20.36 -4.82
C LEU A 76 -0.20 21.51 -5.85
N LYS A 77 0.73 21.48 -6.80
CA LYS A 77 0.80 22.42 -7.93
C LYS A 77 0.51 21.69 -9.24
N LEU A 78 -0.02 22.40 -10.24
CA LEU A 78 0.01 21.90 -11.61
C LEU A 78 1.47 21.74 -12.03
N ILE A 79 1.80 20.66 -12.73
CA ILE A 79 3.09 20.52 -13.38
C ILE A 79 3.06 21.38 -14.65
N GLU A 80 4.03 22.25 -14.81
CA GLU A 80 4.40 22.85 -16.09
C GLU A 80 5.29 21.84 -16.84
N ASP A 81 5.26 21.81 -18.19
CA ASP A 81 5.88 20.78 -19.08
C ASP A 81 7.42 20.59 -18.94
N GLU A 82 8.06 21.10 -17.90
CA GLU A 82 9.47 20.91 -17.63
C GLU A 82 9.76 19.56 -16.94
N PRO A 83 10.89 18.91 -17.27
CA PRO A 83 11.28 17.63 -16.69
C PRO A 83 11.54 17.75 -15.19
N VAL A 84 10.65 17.17 -14.39
CA VAL A 84 10.72 17.16 -12.92
C VAL A 84 11.84 16.24 -12.44
N ASP A 85 12.72 16.76 -11.60
CA ASP A 85 13.72 15.95 -10.87
C ASP A 85 13.02 15.15 -9.76
N LEU A 86 12.81 13.85 -10.03
CA LEU A 86 12.13 12.92 -9.14
C LEU A 86 13.07 12.23 -8.14
N LEU A 87 14.36 12.57 -8.13
CA LEU A 87 15.33 11.92 -7.25
C LEU A 87 15.13 12.32 -5.77
N ASN A 88 14.45 13.44 -5.50
CA ASN A 88 14.19 13.94 -4.14
C ASN A 88 12.78 14.50 -3.90
N SER A 89 11.88 14.48 -4.89
CA SER A 89 10.54 15.05 -4.75
C SER A 89 9.52 13.98 -4.36
N ARG A 90 8.81 14.20 -3.24
CA ARG A 90 7.53 13.52 -2.94
C ARG A 90 6.45 14.08 -3.87
N GLY A 91 6.62 13.85 -5.18
CA GLY A 91 5.78 14.41 -6.23
C GLY A 91 4.37 13.83 -6.20
N GLY A 92 3.46 14.49 -5.48
CA GLY A 92 2.03 14.22 -5.55
C GLY A 92 1.47 14.75 -6.86
N GLN A 93 0.88 13.85 -7.66
CA GLN A 93 0.24 14.14 -8.93
C GLN A 93 -1.18 14.69 -8.71
N LYS A 94 -1.67 15.49 -9.66
CA LYS A 94 -3.01 16.10 -9.60
C LYS A 94 -4.05 15.23 -10.30
N LEU A 95 -4.87 14.53 -9.52
CA LEU A 95 -6.26 14.20 -9.88
C LEU A 95 -7.18 15.21 -9.16
N ASN A 96 -8.42 15.40 -9.60
CA ASN A 96 -9.34 16.37 -8.98
C ASN A 96 -9.71 15.95 -7.53
N TYR A 97 -8.88 16.35 -6.56
CA TYR A 97 -8.93 15.99 -5.14
C TYR A 97 -9.77 16.96 -4.30
N ALA A 98 -11.07 17.10 -4.59
CA ALA A 98 -11.95 17.81 -3.66
C ALA A 98 -12.35 16.96 -2.43
N LYS A 99 -12.02 15.65 -2.41
CA LYS A 99 -12.51 14.69 -1.43
C LYS A 99 -11.41 13.64 -1.23
N GLY A 100 -10.94 13.42 -0.01
CA GLY A 100 -9.91 12.44 0.32
C GLY A 100 -10.28 10.99 -0.07
N LEU A 101 -9.47 10.03 0.34
CA LEU A 101 -9.73 8.61 0.06
C LEU A 101 -10.94 8.12 0.86
N LYS A 102 -11.97 7.61 0.17
CA LYS A 102 -13.13 6.94 0.80
C LYS A 102 -12.86 5.44 0.87
N PHE A 103 -12.93 4.90 2.08
CA PHE A 103 -12.85 3.47 2.38
C PHE A 103 -14.24 2.93 2.69
N VAL A 104 -14.67 1.91 1.95
CA VAL A 104 -15.97 1.25 2.14
C VAL A 104 -15.82 -0.03 2.95
N LYS A 105 -16.90 -0.46 3.60
CA LYS A 105 -16.91 -1.73 4.32
C LYS A 105 -16.85 -2.89 3.32
N LEU A 106 -15.88 -3.79 3.51
CA LEU A 106 -15.69 -4.97 2.66
C LEU A 106 -16.24 -6.24 3.32
N ASP A 107 -16.70 -7.19 2.52
CA ASP A 107 -17.08 -8.53 3.00
C ASP A 107 -15.84 -9.36 3.40
N LYS A 108 -15.64 -9.52 4.71
CA LYS A 108 -14.50 -10.26 5.31
C LYS A 108 -14.29 -11.65 4.71
N ASN A 109 -15.36 -12.36 4.36
CA ASN A 109 -15.30 -13.75 3.92
C ASN A 109 -14.86 -13.92 2.46
N SER A 110 -14.84 -12.84 1.68
CA SER A 110 -14.49 -12.87 0.25
C SER A 110 -13.35 -11.92 -0.11
N LEU A 111 -12.58 -11.50 0.89
CA LEU A 111 -11.45 -10.60 0.68
C LEU A 111 -10.39 -11.22 -0.22
N LYS A 112 -9.86 -10.42 -1.13
CA LYS A 112 -8.65 -10.69 -1.90
C LYS A 112 -7.81 -9.42 -2.00
N LEU A 113 -6.49 -9.58 -1.94
CA LEU A 113 -5.53 -8.52 -2.17
C LEU A 113 -5.10 -8.57 -3.64
N ILE A 114 -5.38 -7.49 -4.37
CA ILE A 114 -4.94 -7.33 -5.77
C ILE A 114 -3.84 -6.29 -5.81
N VAL A 115 -2.74 -6.60 -6.50
CA VAL A 115 -1.62 -5.69 -6.70
C VAL A 115 -1.54 -5.37 -8.18
N PHE A 116 -1.86 -4.14 -8.53
CA PHE A 116 -1.66 -3.64 -9.89
C PHE A 116 -0.25 -3.13 -10.01
N THR A 117 0.51 -3.63 -10.98
CA THR A 117 1.91 -3.27 -11.17
C THR A 117 2.08 -2.70 -12.57
N ASN A 118 2.83 -1.61 -12.67
CA ASN A 118 3.14 -0.99 -13.95
C ASN A 118 4.53 -0.36 -13.89
N SER A 119 5.21 -0.31 -15.02
CA SER A 119 6.49 0.35 -15.16
C SER A 119 6.53 1.25 -16.38
N SER A 120 7.42 2.24 -16.35
CA SER A 120 7.72 3.06 -17.52
C SER A 120 9.22 3.01 -17.77
N PHE A 121 9.60 2.39 -18.88
CA PHE A 121 11.00 2.19 -19.24
C PHE A 121 11.63 3.47 -19.79
N ALA A 122 12.76 3.88 -19.21
CA ALA A 122 13.63 4.97 -19.68
C ALA A 122 12.89 6.28 -20.03
N ASN A 123 11.82 6.60 -19.28
CA ASN A 123 10.93 7.72 -19.59
C ASN A 123 11.32 9.03 -18.91
N LEU A 124 12.21 8.96 -17.91
CA LEU A 124 12.71 10.14 -17.23
C LEU A 124 13.91 10.75 -17.93
N LYS A 125 14.19 12.01 -17.57
CA LYS A 125 15.48 12.66 -17.86
C LYS A 125 16.61 11.72 -17.37
N ASP A 126 17.65 11.60 -18.19
CA ASP A 126 18.76 10.65 -18.00
C ASP A 126 18.41 9.16 -18.16
N PHE A 127 17.28 8.84 -18.82
CA PHE A 127 16.85 7.48 -19.17
C PHE A 127 16.60 6.55 -17.97
N TYR A 128 16.32 7.11 -16.80
CA TYR A 128 15.85 6.31 -15.68
C TYR A 128 14.46 5.74 -15.96
N SER A 129 14.22 4.54 -15.43
CA SER A 129 12.91 3.89 -15.50
C SER A 129 12.14 4.14 -14.20
N GLN A 130 10.83 4.22 -14.31
CA GLN A 130 9.93 4.29 -13.17
C GLN A 130 9.25 2.96 -12.96
N ILE A 131 9.02 2.62 -11.70
CA ILE A 131 8.21 1.47 -11.32
C ILE A 131 7.11 1.92 -10.36
N SER A 132 5.99 1.25 -10.44
CA SER A 132 4.83 1.58 -9.63
C SER A 132 3.99 0.36 -9.33
N TYR A 133 3.35 0.40 -8.17
CA TYR A 133 2.33 -0.57 -7.83
C TYR A 133 1.28 0.06 -6.92
N ILE A 134 0.07 -0.50 -6.97
CA ILE A 134 -1.04 -0.14 -6.09
C ILE A 134 -1.61 -1.44 -5.51
N CYS A 135 -1.66 -1.52 -4.18
CA CYS A 135 -2.24 -2.61 -3.43
C CYS A 135 -3.69 -2.26 -3.08
N VAL A 136 -4.63 -3.09 -3.52
CA VAL A 136 -6.06 -2.88 -3.37
C VAL A 136 -6.68 -4.10 -2.69
N LEU A 137 -7.38 -3.88 -1.58
CA LEU A 137 -8.18 -4.90 -0.94
C LEU A 137 -9.58 -4.87 -1.53
N THR A 138 -10.07 -6.00 -2.01
CA THR A 138 -11.37 -6.10 -2.70
C THR A 138 -12.21 -7.25 -2.17
N ASP A 139 -13.52 -7.17 -2.34
CA ASP A 139 -14.46 -8.26 -2.02
C ASP A 139 -15.16 -8.82 -3.28
N LYS A 140 -16.05 -9.79 -3.09
CA LYS A 140 -16.84 -10.39 -4.19
C LYS A 140 -17.88 -9.45 -4.81
N TYR A 141 -18.18 -8.32 -4.18
CA TYR A 141 -19.17 -7.35 -4.63
C TYR A 141 -18.52 -6.19 -5.38
N GLU A 142 -17.23 -6.33 -5.76
CA GLU A 142 -16.44 -5.30 -6.44
C GLU A 142 -16.24 -4.02 -5.61
N ASN A 143 -16.45 -4.09 -4.30
CA ASN A 143 -15.99 -3.04 -3.41
C ASN A 143 -14.47 -3.11 -3.28
N ALA A 144 -13.82 -1.95 -3.25
CA ALA A 144 -12.38 -1.86 -3.27
C ALA A 144 -11.87 -0.72 -2.38
N ASN A 145 -10.79 -0.99 -1.65
CA ASN A 145 -10.07 -0.02 -0.85
C ASN A 145 -8.58 -0.07 -1.21
N ILE A 146 -7.99 1.07 -1.56
CA ILE A 146 -6.54 1.19 -1.74
C ILE A 146 -5.90 1.15 -0.37
N VAL A 147 -5.06 0.14 -0.10
CA VAL A 147 -4.38 -0.01 1.19
C VAL A 147 -2.96 0.53 1.18
N HIS A 148 -2.32 0.53 0.02
CA HIS A 148 -0.95 1.03 -0.14
C HIS A 148 -0.64 1.29 -1.61
N TRP A 149 0.31 2.17 -1.89
CA TRP A 149 0.82 2.41 -3.24
C TRP A 149 2.26 2.90 -3.19
N SER A 150 2.98 2.73 -4.29
CA SER A 150 4.30 3.30 -4.49
C SER A 150 4.50 3.69 -5.94
N PHE A 151 5.18 4.80 -6.17
CA PHE A 151 5.61 5.27 -7.48
C PHE A 151 7.01 5.87 -7.30
N THR A 152 8.03 5.21 -7.86
CA THR A 152 9.42 5.62 -7.64
C THR A 152 10.27 5.47 -8.89
N CYS A 153 11.28 6.32 -9.00
CA CYS A 153 12.37 6.14 -9.96
C CYS A 153 13.22 4.94 -9.51
N TYR A 154 13.45 3.99 -10.41
CA TYR A 154 14.18 2.78 -10.09
C TYR A 154 15.68 3.03 -10.11
N LYS A 155 16.35 2.66 -9.01
CA LYS A 155 17.78 2.95 -8.80
C LYS A 155 18.72 2.07 -9.65
N ARG A 156 18.24 0.91 -10.12
CA ARG A 156 19.06 0.01 -10.93
C ARG A 156 18.93 0.34 -12.41
N VAL A 157 20.02 0.19 -13.15
CA VAL A 157 20.03 0.33 -14.60
C VAL A 157 19.13 -0.74 -15.21
N THR A 158 18.01 -0.29 -15.73
CA THR A 158 17.06 -1.14 -16.46
C THR A 158 17.44 -1.14 -17.94
N ARG A 159 17.42 -2.31 -18.60
CA ARG A 159 17.90 -2.47 -19.98
C ARG A 159 16.83 -2.89 -20.99
N SER A 160 15.60 -3.14 -20.53
CA SER A 160 14.48 -3.54 -21.36
C SER A 160 13.16 -3.20 -20.68
N VAL A 161 12.08 -3.14 -21.45
CA VAL A 161 10.71 -3.00 -20.92
C VAL A 161 10.35 -4.20 -20.03
N LEU A 162 10.72 -5.42 -20.44
CA LEU A 162 10.51 -6.61 -19.60
C LEU A 162 11.23 -6.50 -18.25
N ALA A 163 12.42 -5.91 -18.21
CA ALA A 163 13.15 -5.68 -16.97
C ALA A 163 12.42 -4.69 -16.05
N SER A 164 11.94 -3.55 -16.56
CA SER A 164 11.20 -2.58 -15.73
C SER A 164 9.91 -3.19 -15.18
N GLU A 165 9.18 -3.94 -16.02
CA GLU A 165 7.95 -4.64 -15.62
C GLU A 165 8.23 -5.70 -14.56
N LEU A 166 9.28 -6.50 -14.74
CA LEU A 166 9.69 -7.52 -13.78
C LEU A 166 10.06 -6.90 -12.43
N TYR A 167 10.78 -5.77 -12.42
CA TYR A 167 11.12 -5.08 -11.19
C TYR A 167 9.89 -4.49 -10.50
N ALA A 168 8.94 -3.94 -11.26
CA ALA A 168 7.69 -3.42 -10.70
C ALA A 168 6.87 -4.52 -10.01
N ILE A 169 6.71 -5.69 -10.65
CA ILE A 169 5.97 -6.80 -10.06
C ILE A 169 6.69 -7.42 -8.86
N SER A 170 8.02 -7.51 -8.87
CA SER A 170 8.80 -7.99 -7.73
C SER A 170 8.66 -7.08 -6.51
N GLU A 171 8.81 -5.77 -6.69
CA GLU A 171 8.65 -4.80 -5.60
C GLU A 171 7.20 -4.75 -5.08
N GLY A 172 6.23 -4.88 -5.99
CA GLY A 172 4.81 -5.02 -5.63
C GLY A 172 4.54 -6.29 -4.83
N PHE A 173 5.12 -7.43 -5.23
CA PHE A 173 4.96 -8.71 -4.55
C PHE A 173 5.58 -8.70 -3.15
N ASP A 174 6.77 -8.12 -2.98
CA ASP A 174 7.44 -8.03 -1.69
C ASP A 174 6.58 -7.26 -0.67
N MET A 175 6.10 -6.08 -1.09
CA MET A 175 5.23 -5.25 -0.25
C MET A 175 3.88 -5.92 0.01
N ALA A 176 3.29 -6.54 -1.01
CA ALA A 176 2.00 -7.21 -0.87
C ALA A 176 2.08 -8.47 0.00
N SER A 177 3.20 -9.17 0.04
CA SER A 177 3.43 -10.31 0.93
C SER A 177 3.44 -9.87 2.39
N ALA A 178 4.10 -8.74 2.69
CA ALA A 178 4.07 -8.15 4.03
C ALA A 178 2.67 -7.66 4.42
N LEU A 179 1.96 -6.98 3.51
CA LEU A 179 0.59 -6.54 3.72
C LEU A 179 -0.36 -7.73 3.93
N LYS A 180 -0.22 -8.79 3.13
CA LYS A 180 -1.01 -10.02 3.25
C LYS A 180 -0.86 -10.62 4.64
N ALA A 181 0.36 -10.88 5.10
CA ALA A 181 0.61 -11.45 6.43
C ALA A 181 0.03 -10.56 7.54
N THR A 182 0.18 -9.24 7.39
CA THR A 182 -0.36 -8.26 8.34
C THR A 182 -1.90 -8.29 8.37
N ILE A 183 -2.55 -8.33 7.20
CA ILE A 183 -4.01 -8.38 7.09
C ILE A 183 -4.55 -9.72 7.59
N GLU A 184 -3.92 -10.84 7.28
CA GLU A 184 -4.30 -12.17 7.78
C GLU A 184 -4.31 -12.19 9.30
N GLN A 185 -3.28 -11.63 9.94
CA GLN A 185 -3.18 -11.54 11.39
C GLN A 185 -4.23 -10.57 11.97
N ILE A 186 -4.31 -9.34 11.44
CA ILE A 186 -5.22 -8.30 11.93
C ILE A 186 -6.69 -8.70 11.71
N MET A 187 -6.99 -9.45 10.65
CA MET A 187 -8.33 -9.88 10.29
C MET A 187 -8.68 -11.27 10.78
N GLU A 188 -7.75 -12.02 11.36
CA GLU A 188 -7.96 -13.43 11.71
C GLU A 188 -8.51 -14.21 10.50
N ILE A 189 -7.86 -14.02 9.35
CA ILE A 189 -8.16 -14.72 8.09
C ILE A 189 -7.06 -15.74 7.87
N ASN A 190 -7.44 -17.00 7.66
CA ASN A 190 -6.48 -18.09 7.50
C ASN A 190 -5.64 -17.96 6.21
N VAL A 191 -6.29 -17.58 5.11
CA VAL A 191 -5.65 -17.44 3.80
C VAL A 191 -6.31 -16.27 3.06
N LEU A 192 -5.53 -15.22 2.81
CA LEU A 192 -5.93 -14.11 1.95
C LEU A 192 -5.37 -14.35 0.53
N PRO A 193 -6.24 -14.52 -0.49
CA PRO A 193 -5.79 -14.62 -1.87
C PRO A 193 -5.00 -13.37 -2.28
N LEU A 194 -3.84 -13.60 -2.90
CA LEU A 194 -2.98 -12.55 -3.45
C LEU A 194 -2.96 -12.67 -4.98
N VAL A 195 -3.45 -11.65 -5.66
CA VAL A 195 -3.52 -11.58 -7.12
C VAL A 195 -2.56 -10.50 -7.60
N MET A 196 -1.66 -10.86 -8.50
CA MET A 196 -0.78 -9.90 -9.17
C MET A 196 -1.37 -9.55 -10.54
N ALA A 197 -1.61 -8.28 -10.80
CA ALA A 197 -2.20 -7.79 -12.05
C ALA A 197 -1.17 -6.99 -12.86
N THR A 198 -0.96 -7.38 -14.11
CA THR A 198 -0.05 -6.72 -15.05
C THR A 198 -0.68 -6.64 -16.44
N ASP A 199 -0.46 -5.53 -17.14
CA ASP A 199 -0.82 -5.37 -18.55
C ASP A 199 0.28 -5.90 -19.50
N SER A 200 1.43 -6.32 -18.96
CA SER A 200 2.56 -6.84 -19.73
C SER A 200 2.39 -8.31 -20.08
N LYS A 201 1.91 -8.56 -21.31
CA LYS A 201 1.83 -9.93 -21.87
C LYS A 201 3.17 -10.68 -21.81
N SER A 202 4.28 -9.98 -22.04
CA SER A 202 5.61 -10.59 -22.03
C SER A 202 6.01 -11.07 -20.63
N LEU A 203 5.70 -10.28 -19.60
CA LEU A 203 5.90 -10.67 -18.21
C LEU A 203 4.98 -11.84 -17.83
N TYR A 204 3.69 -11.76 -18.18
CA TYR A 204 2.72 -12.84 -17.95
C TYR A 204 3.20 -14.16 -18.56
N ASP A 205 3.62 -14.15 -19.82
CA ASP A 205 4.11 -15.35 -20.51
C ASP A 205 5.39 -15.90 -19.84
N CYS A 206 6.26 -15.03 -19.31
CA CYS A 206 7.44 -15.45 -18.56
C CYS A 206 7.10 -16.07 -17.20
N VAL A 207 6.12 -15.53 -16.46
CA VAL A 207 5.76 -16.04 -15.12
C VAL A 207 4.85 -17.27 -15.22
N VAL A 208 3.78 -17.20 -16.02
CA VAL A 208 2.72 -18.21 -16.07
C VAL A 208 3.00 -19.31 -17.10
N LYS A 209 3.45 -18.96 -18.32
CA LYS A 209 3.71 -19.94 -19.40
C LYS A 209 5.13 -20.48 -19.41
N LEU A 210 5.93 -20.13 -18.42
CA LEU A 210 7.32 -20.57 -18.25
C LEU A 210 8.26 -20.21 -19.41
N ASN A 211 7.92 -19.21 -20.23
CA ASN A 211 8.80 -18.72 -21.30
C ASN A 211 10.10 -18.14 -20.73
N THR A 212 11.24 -18.46 -21.35
CA THR A 212 12.55 -18.02 -20.86
C THR A 212 12.94 -16.66 -21.44
N THR A 213 13.66 -15.88 -20.64
CA THR A 213 14.34 -14.67 -21.09
C THR A 213 15.82 -14.95 -21.35
N ARG A 214 16.40 -14.28 -22.35
CA ARG A 214 17.85 -14.33 -22.63
C ARG A 214 18.65 -13.45 -21.67
N GLU A 215 17.99 -12.53 -20.97
CA GLU A 215 18.64 -11.61 -20.06
C GLU A 215 18.91 -12.29 -18.71
N LYS A 216 20.15 -12.79 -18.54
CA LYS A 216 20.57 -13.58 -17.38
C LYS A 216 20.30 -12.91 -16.02
N ARG A 217 20.34 -11.57 -15.96
CA ARG A 217 20.11 -10.82 -14.72
C ARG A 217 18.67 -10.93 -14.22
N LEU A 218 17.70 -11.02 -15.13
CA LEU A 218 16.28 -11.11 -14.81
C LEU A 218 15.87 -12.51 -14.34
N ILE A 219 16.71 -13.52 -14.59
CA ILE A 219 16.36 -14.91 -14.29
C ILE A 219 16.12 -15.11 -12.80
N ILE A 220 16.90 -14.48 -11.92
CA ILE A 220 16.76 -14.63 -10.46
C ILE A 220 15.39 -14.14 -10.01
N ASP A 221 15.05 -12.89 -10.33
CA ASP A 221 13.76 -12.29 -9.94
C ASP A 221 12.58 -13.05 -10.56
N LEU A 222 12.72 -13.50 -11.82
CA LEU A 222 11.71 -14.32 -12.49
C LEU A 222 11.52 -15.69 -11.80
N MET A 223 12.61 -16.34 -11.37
CA MET A 223 12.51 -17.63 -10.67
C MET A 223 11.85 -17.46 -9.30
N CYS A 224 12.12 -16.37 -8.58
CA CYS A 224 11.44 -16.07 -7.31
C CYS A 224 9.93 -15.95 -7.50
N LEU A 225 9.47 -15.19 -8.52
CA LEU A 225 8.04 -15.03 -8.80
C LEU A 225 7.38 -16.35 -9.24
N ARG A 226 8.06 -17.15 -10.06
CA ARG A 226 7.57 -18.48 -10.45
C ARG A 226 7.43 -19.39 -9.24
N GLN A 227 8.42 -19.42 -8.37
CA GLN A 227 8.38 -20.21 -7.15
C GLN A 227 7.23 -19.78 -6.24
N ALA A 228 7.04 -18.47 -6.04
CA ALA A 228 5.92 -17.92 -5.28
C ALA A 228 4.56 -18.32 -5.89
N TYR A 229 4.46 -18.30 -7.22
CA TYR A 229 3.26 -18.73 -7.93
C TYR A 229 3.00 -20.24 -7.84
N GLU A 230 4.04 -21.07 -7.97
CA GLU A 230 3.96 -22.53 -7.80
C GLU A 230 3.53 -22.92 -6.38
N ARG A 231 4.04 -22.20 -5.37
CA ARG A 231 3.70 -22.39 -3.95
C ARG A 231 2.35 -21.81 -3.55
N LYS A 232 1.64 -21.15 -4.46
CA LYS A 232 0.37 -20.44 -4.19
C LYS A 232 0.50 -19.32 -3.17
N GLU A 233 1.71 -18.79 -2.97
CA GLU A 233 1.93 -17.52 -2.27
C GLU A 233 1.28 -16.38 -3.08
N ILE A 234 1.50 -16.41 -4.40
CA ILE A 234 0.68 -15.72 -5.41
C ILE A 234 -0.42 -16.68 -5.86
N SER A 235 -1.68 -16.33 -5.60
CA SER A 235 -2.84 -17.16 -5.94
C SER A 235 -3.12 -17.14 -7.44
N GLU A 236 -2.97 -15.97 -8.06
CA GLU A 236 -3.26 -15.73 -9.47
C GLU A 236 -2.37 -14.61 -10.02
N VAL A 237 -2.01 -14.71 -11.30
CA VAL A 237 -1.43 -13.60 -12.07
C VAL A 237 -2.39 -13.32 -13.22
N ILE A 238 -2.84 -12.07 -13.36
CA ILE A 238 -3.82 -11.62 -14.37
C ILE A 238 -3.29 -10.49 -15.24
#